data_AF-A0A9Q0BCG1-F1
#
_entry.id   AF-A0A9Q0BCG1-F1
#
_cell.length_a   1.000
_cell.length_b   1.000
_cell.length_c   1.000
_cell.angle_alpha   90.00
_cell.angle_beta   90.00
_cell.angle_gamma   90.00
#
_symmetry.space_group_name_H-M   'P 1'
#
loop_
_entity.id
_entity.type
_entity.pdbx_description
1 polymer ?
#
loop_
_entity_poly.entity_id
_entity_poly.type
_entity_poly.pdbx_seq_one_letter_code
_entity_poly.pdbx_strand_id
1 'polypeptide(L)'
;MVFTDSLEAYFTKIAEMGQADDWIRQEFNVTAVEGRGAYGKAFRIENVFTSPESSHDKGLRLRVGARVVDDAISAAELDTARLDMYDGIFRAGMKIPQVKGTCAAFFWVSRSLARGRP
;
A
#
# COMPACT_ATOMS: atom_id res chain seq x y z
N MET A 1 15.01 10.64 23.41
CA MET A 1 13.66 10.13 23.05
C MET A 1 13.79 8.63 22.88
N VAL A 2 13.05 7.85 23.67
CA VAL A 2 13.08 6.38 23.61
C VAL A 2 11.78 5.94 22.97
N PHE A 3 11.86 5.19 21.87
CA PHE A 3 10.70 4.54 21.27
C PHE A 3 10.54 3.19 21.94
N THR A 4 9.37 2.91 22.51
CA THR A 4 9.08 1.64 23.17
C THR A 4 8.57 0.60 22.18
N ASP A 5 8.21 1.03 20.97
CA ASP A 5 7.63 0.18 19.95
C ASP A 5 8.18 0.52 18.55
N SER A 6 8.25 -0.49 17.69
CA SER A 6 8.74 -0.38 16.32
C SER A 6 8.02 -1.39 15.44
N LEU A 7 7.58 -0.95 14.28
CA LEU A 7 7.16 -1.82 13.19
C LEU A 7 8.17 -1.72 12.06
N GLU A 8 8.77 -2.85 11.69
CA GLU A 8 9.78 -2.92 10.65
C GLU A 8 9.53 -4.13 9.73
N ALA A 9 9.65 -3.92 8.42
CA ALA A 9 9.53 -4.98 7.44
C ALA A 9 10.67 -4.92 6.42
N TYR A 10 11.42 -6.01 6.34
CA TYR A 10 12.43 -6.23 5.31
C TYR A 10 11.83 -7.04 4.17
N PHE A 11 11.04 -6.40 3.30
CA PHE A 11 10.38 -7.08 2.19
C PHE A 11 11.33 -7.77 1.20
N THR A 12 12.63 -7.48 1.25
CA THR A 12 13.65 -8.20 0.46
C THR A 12 13.93 -9.62 0.97
N LYS A 13 13.54 -9.91 2.22
CA LYS A 13 13.71 -11.21 2.89
C LYS A 13 12.41 -11.98 3.08
N ILE A 14 11.28 -11.39 2.68
CA ILE A 14 9.95 -12.00 2.75
C ILE A 14 9.70 -12.70 1.42
N ALA A 15 9.48 -14.01 1.45
CA ALA A 15 9.25 -14.81 0.24
C ALA A 15 7.81 -14.65 -0.25
N GLU A 16 6.85 -14.59 0.68
CA GLU A 16 5.42 -14.45 0.39
C GLU A 16 4.75 -13.46 1.34
N MET A 17 3.76 -12.72 0.84
CA MET A 17 3.03 -11.74 1.65
C MET A 17 2.32 -12.34 2.86
N GLY A 18 2.01 -13.65 2.84
CA GLY A 18 1.43 -14.34 3.99
C GLY A 18 2.36 -14.47 5.20
N GLN A 19 3.65 -14.12 5.07
CA GLN A 19 4.62 -14.10 6.17
C GLN A 19 4.73 -12.72 6.84
N ALA A 20 4.01 -11.72 6.33
CA ALA A 20 4.07 -10.34 6.81
C ALA A 20 2.80 -10.01 7.62
N ASP A 21 2.65 -10.62 8.80
CA ASP A 21 1.41 -10.59 9.60
C ASP A 21 0.95 -9.18 9.99
N ASP A 22 1.88 -8.24 10.14
CA ASP A 22 1.57 -6.84 10.43
C ASP A 22 1.10 -6.03 9.22
N TRP A 23 0.93 -6.65 8.05
CA TRP A 23 0.61 -5.97 6.80
C TRP A 23 -0.61 -6.58 6.09
N ILE A 24 -1.57 -5.73 5.76
CA ILE A 24 -2.85 -6.11 5.17
C ILE A 24 -2.93 -5.58 3.74
N ARG A 25 -3.06 -6.50 2.79
CA ARG A 25 -3.34 -6.18 1.37
C ARG A 25 -4.76 -5.67 1.26
N GLN A 26 -4.95 -4.50 0.66
CA GLN A 26 -6.26 -3.88 0.56
C GLN A 26 -6.98 -4.29 -0.73
N GLU A 27 -8.30 -4.45 -0.64
CA GLU A 27 -9.19 -4.65 -1.79
C GLU A 27 -10.43 -3.77 -1.65
N PHE A 28 -10.53 -2.80 -2.55
CA PHE A 28 -11.67 -1.89 -2.62
C PHE A 28 -11.67 -1.17 -3.97
N ASN A 29 -12.80 -0.56 -4.31
CA ASN A 29 -12.94 0.27 -5.50
C ASN A 29 -13.15 1.73 -5.10
N VAL A 30 -12.63 2.63 -5.93
CA VAL A 30 -12.88 4.07 -5.85
C VAL A 30 -13.44 4.52 -7.19
N THR A 31 -14.58 5.19 -7.19
CA THR A 31 -15.16 5.71 -8.44
C THR A 31 -14.29 6.82 -9.04
N ALA A 32 -14.47 7.11 -10.33
CA ALA A 32 -13.77 8.21 -10.99
C ALA A 32 -14.04 9.56 -10.29
N VAL A 33 -15.29 9.78 -9.86
CA VAL A 33 -15.75 10.99 -9.17
C VAL A 33 -15.07 11.15 -7.81
N GLU A 34 -15.14 10.12 -6.95
CA GLU A 34 -14.49 10.15 -5.62
C GLU A 34 -12.97 10.26 -5.74
N GLY A 35 -12.41 9.56 -6.72
CA GLY A 35 -10.99 9.55 -7.03
C GLY A 35 -10.49 10.82 -7.72
N ARG A 36 -11.38 11.76 -8.06
CA ARG A 36 -11.13 13.02 -8.77
C ARG A 36 -10.25 12.84 -10.02
N GLY A 37 -10.55 11.80 -10.80
CA GLY A 37 -9.80 11.42 -12.00
C GLY A 37 -10.70 11.01 -13.15
N ALA A 38 -10.09 10.75 -14.31
CA ALA A 38 -10.82 10.32 -15.51
C ALA A 38 -11.35 8.87 -15.39
N TYR A 39 -10.67 8.03 -14.61
CA TYR A 39 -10.99 6.62 -14.42
C TYR A 39 -11.18 6.31 -12.93
N GLY A 40 -11.98 5.29 -12.65
CA GLY A 40 -12.02 4.66 -11.34
C GLY A 40 -10.69 3.98 -10.99
N LYS A 41 -10.55 3.56 -9.75
CA LYS A 41 -9.41 2.77 -9.27
C LYS A 41 -9.93 1.49 -8.63
N ALA A 42 -9.36 0.36 -9.02
CA ALA A 42 -9.70 -0.95 -8.48
C ALA A 42 -8.47 -1.50 -7.75
N PHE A 43 -8.45 -1.36 -6.42
CA PHE A 43 -7.39 -1.94 -5.58
C PHE A 43 -7.63 -3.43 -5.42
N ARG A 44 -6.59 -4.22 -5.65
CA ARG A 44 -6.67 -5.67 -5.80
C ARG A 44 -5.51 -6.34 -5.09
N ILE A 45 -5.80 -7.41 -4.33
CA ILE A 45 -4.79 -8.10 -3.53
C ILE A 45 -3.70 -8.76 -4.40
N GLU A 46 -4.02 -9.18 -5.62
CA GLU A 46 -3.10 -9.79 -6.56
C GLU A 46 -2.09 -8.80 -7.17
N ASN A 47 -2.33 -7.49 -7.00
CA ASN A 47 -1.36 -6.46 -7.38
C ASN A 47 -0.35 -6.15 -6.27
N VAL A 48 -0.47 -6.81 -5.11
CA VAL A 48 0.45 -6.69 -3.97
C VAL A 48 1.17 -8.02 -3.77
N PHE A 49 2.43 -8.10 -4.18
CA PHE A 49 3.20 -9.35 -4.15
C PHE A 49 4.67 -9.13 -3.88
N THR A 50 5.34 -10.15 -3.38
CA THR A 50 6.80 -10.19 -3.24
C THR A 50 7.45 -10.60 -4.55
N SER A 51 8.65 -10.09 -4.80
CA SER A 51 9.42 -10.45 -5.99
C SER A 51 9.81 -11.94 -5.95
N PRO A 52 9.72 -12.69 -7.07
CA PRO A 52 10.13 -14.09 -7.11
C PRO A 52 11.56 -14.32 -6.63
N GLU A 53 11.87 -15.54 -6.16
CA GLU A 53 13.21 -15.92 -5.68
C GLU A 53 14.31 -15.75 -6.73
N SER A 54 13.98 -15.84 -8.02
CA SER A 54 14.91 -15.62 -9.13
C SER A 54 15.12 -14.14 -9.52
N SER A 55 14.33 -13.21 -8.98
CA SER A 55 14.41 -11.80 -9.38
C SER A 55 15.64 -11.11 -8.77
N HIS A 56 16.41 -10.40 -9.60
CA HIS A 56 17.51 -9.55 -9.14
C HIS A 56 17.03 -8.36 -8.29
N ASP A 57 15.85 -7.82 -8.59
CA ASP A 57 15.23 -6.74 -7.81
C ASP A 57 14.28 -7.35 -6.78
N LYS A 58 14.78 -7.58 -5.56
CA LYS A 58 14.00 -8.11 -4.44
C LYS A 58 13.12 -7.05 -3.80
N GLY A 59 12.06 -7.50 -3.12
CA GLY A 59 11.19 -6.63 -2.34
C GLY A 59 9.70 -6.77 -2.66
N LEU A 60 8.93 -5.94 -1.98
CA LEU A 60 7.50 -5.74 -2.22
C LEU A 60 7.28 -5.07 -3.57
N ARG A 61 6.27 -5.54 -4.30
CA ARG A 61 5.82 -5.00 -5.58
C ARG A 61 4.37 -4.57 -5.44
N LEU A 62 4.14 -3.28 -5.73
CA LEU A 62 2.82 -2.70 -5.89
C LEU A 62 2.62 -2.40 -7.37
N ARG A 63 1.70 -3.12 -8.01
CA ARG A 63 1.46 -3.04 -9.45
C ARG A 63 0.27 -2.15 -9.77
N VAL A 64 0.43 -1.34 -10.81
CA VAL A 64 -0.65 -0.62 -11.48
C VAL A 64 -0.94 -1.29 -12.83
N GLY A 65 -2.22 -1.48 -13.15
CA GLY A 65 -2.66 -2.06 -14.42
C GLY A 65 -2.38 -1.14 -15.60
N ALA A 66 -2.05 -1.73 -16.75
CA ALA A 66 -1.77 -0.98 -17.99
C ALA A 66 -3.03 -0.75 -18.87
N ARG A 67 -4.19 -1.27 -18.45
CA ARG A 67 -5.45 -1.19 -19.20
C ARG A 67 -6.58 -0.74 -18.28
N VAL A 68 -7.53 -0.03 -18.88
CA VAL A 68 -8.83 0.25 -18.25
C VAL A 68 -9.69 -1.01 -18.40
N VAL A 69 -10.26 -1.46 -17.29
CA VAL A 69 -11.23 -2.56 -17.23
C VAL A 69 -12.39 -2.08 -16.37
N ASP A 70 -13.61 -2.19 -16.86
CA ASP A 70 -14.83 -1.73 -16.18
C ASP A 70 -14.71 -0.29 -15.66
N ASP A 71 -14.26 0.62 -16.53
CA ASP A 71 -14.01 2.05 -16.26
C ASP A 71 -13.01 2.36 -15.13
N ALA A 72 -12.23 1.36 -14.69
CA ALA A 72 -11.23 1.50 -13.64
C ALA A 72 -9.83 1.06 -14.08
N ILE A 73 -8.82 1.70 -13.49
CA ILE A 73 -7.42 1.23 -13.54
C ILE A 73 -7.16 0.39 -12.30
N SER A 74 -6.62 -0.82 -12.46
CA SER A 74 -6.25 -1.64 -11.31
C SER A 74 -5.01 -1.08 -10.60
N ALA A 75 -5.02 -1.14 -9.27
CA ALA A 75 -3.99 -0.57 -8.40
C ALA A 75 -3.68 -1.53 -7.23
N ALA A 76 -2.75 -1.10 -6.38
CA ALA A 76 -2.26 -1.84 -5.23
C ALA A 76 -2.14 -0.92 -4.01
N GLU A 77 -2.53 -1.44 -2.85
CA GLU A 77 -2.38 -0.76 -1.57
C GLU A 77 -2.10 -1.81 -0.48
N LEU A 78 -1.19 -1.45 0.42
CA LEU A 78 -0.76 -2.28 1.55
C LEU A 78 -0.73 -1.39 2.78
N ASP A 79 -1.50 -1.79 3.79
CA ASP A 79 -1.61 -1.07 5.05
C ASP A 79 -0.99 -1.87 6.19
N THR A 80 -0.69 -1.20 7.28
CA THR A 80 -0.35 -1.87 8.54
C THR A 80 -1.61 -2.41 9.20
N ALA A 81 -1.54 -3.61 9.80
CA ALA A 81 -2.59 -4.15 10.65
C ALA A 81 -2.74 -3.33 11.95
N ARG A 82 -1.65 -2.68 12.36
CA ARG A 82 -1.58 -1.81 13.53
C ARG A 82 -2.24 -0.45 13.26
N LEU A 83 -2.98 0.03 14.27
CA LEU A 83 -3.71 1.31 14.25
C LEU A 83 -3.24 2.28 15.34
N ASP A 84 -2.18 1.92 16.08
CA ASP A 84 -1.68 2.61 17.26
C ASP A 84 -0.40 3.42 17.01
N MET A 85 0.03 3.53 15.74
CA MET A 85 1.22 4.29 15.33
C MET A 85 0.88 5.75 15.00
N TYR A 86 0.68 6.58 16.03
CA TYR A 86 0.28 7.99 15.86
C TYR A 86 1.45 8.96 15.69
N ASP A 87 2.48 8.82 16.53
CA ASP A 87 3.65 9.70 16.55
C ASP A 87 4.92 8.88 16.35
N GLY A 88 5.83 9.36 15.51
CA GLY A 88 7.06 8.63 15.26
C GLY A 88 7.86 9.11 14.07
N ILE A 89 8.88 8.32 13.74
CA ILE A 89 9.68 8.49 12.54
C ILE A 89 9.28 7.40 11.56
N PHE A 90 8.69 7.80 10.44
CA PHE A 90 8.25 6.90 9.39
C PHE A 90 9.24 6.97 8.23
N ARG A 91 9.77 5.83 7.80
CA ARG A 91 10.75 5.74 6.71
C ARG A 91 10.38 4.58 5.79
N ALA A 92 10.52 4.82 4.48
CA ALA A 92 10.39 3.80 3.47
C ALA A 92 11.48 3.97 2.41
N GLY A 93 12.13 2.87 2.05
CA GLY A 93 12.99 2.79 0.87
C GLY A 93 12.16 2.33 -0.32
N MET A 94 12.01 3.15 -1.36
CA MET A 94 11.11 2.87 -2.49
C MET A 94 11.79 3.12 -3.84
N LYS A 95 11.51 2.25 -4.81
CA LYS A 95 11.75 2.50 -6.24
C LYS A 95 10.42 2.84 -6.89
N ILE A 96 10.31 4.05 -7.45
CA ILE A 96 9.06 4.57 -8.01
C ILE A 96 8.97 4.32 -9.52
N PRO A 97 7.75 4.09 -10.08
CA PRO A 97 7.57 3.91 -11.51
C PRO A 97 7.96 5.17 -12.29
N GLN A 98 8.50 4.97 -13.50
CA GLN A 98 8.89 6.05 -14.43
C GLN A 98 7.85 6.26 -15.55
N VAL A 99 6.61 5.83 -15.33
CA VAL A 99 5.53 5.88 -16.31
C VAL A 99 4.62 7.07 -16.03
N LYS A 100 4.40 7.93 -17.03
CA LYS A 100 3.54 9.11 -16.89
C LYS A 100 2.12 8.71 -16.47
N GLY A 101 1.54 9.49 -15.56
CA GLY A 101 0.20 9.24 -15.02
C GLY A 101 0.15 8.21 -13.88
N THR A 102 1.29 7.59 -13.52
CA THR A 102 1.38 6.76 -12.31
C THR A 102 1.80 7.59 -11.10
N CYS A 103 1.36 7.17 -9.92
CA CYS A 103 1.74 7.75 -8.63
C CYS A 103 2.10 6.60 -7.69
N ALA A 104 3.18 6.78 -6.94
CA ALA A 104 3.54 5.92 -5.81
C ALA A 104 3.58 6.80 -4.57
N ALA A 105 3.02 6.31 -3.47
CA ALA A 105 2.90 7.06 -2.24
C ALA A 105 3.29 6.19 -1.05
N PHE A 106 3.86 6.84 -0.04
CA PHE A 106 4.01 6.34 1.31
C PHE A 106 3.41 7.40 2.22
N PHE A 107 2.35 7.05 2.93
CA PHE A 107 1.53 8.01 3.66
C PHE A 107 0.95 7.34 4.92
N TRP A 108 0.34 8.17 5.76
CA TRP A 108 -0.25 7.78 7.02
C TRP A 108 -1.65 8.39 7.12
N VAL A 109 -2.59 7.60 7.62
CA VAL A 109 -3.96 8.03 7.88
C VAL A 109 -4.30 7.65 9.30
N SER A 110 -4.55 8.63 10.14
CA SER A 110 -5.24 8.38 11.41
C SER A 110 -6.73 8.44 11.16
N ARG A 111 -7.44 7.34 11.41
CA ARG A 111 -8.88 7.45 11.63
C ARG A 111 -9.02 8.14 12.98
N SER A 112 -9.48 9.39 13.00
CA SER A 112 -10.05 9.89 14.24
C SER A 112 -11.22 8.95 14.54
N LEU A 113 -11.13 8.17 15.62
CA LEU A 113 -12.33 7.59 16.21
C LEU A 113 -13.31 8.74 16.29
N ALA A 114 -14.44 8.64 15.58
CA ALA A 114 -15.51 9.60 15.70
C ALA A 114 -15.69 9.82 17.20
N ARG A 115 -15.32 11.02 17.69
CA ARG A 115 -15.64 11.41 19.06
C ARG A 115 -17.14 11.24 19.13
N GLY A 116 -17.59 10.18 19.80
CA GLY A 116 -18.95 10.10 20.27
C GLY A 116 -19.20 11.40 21.00
N ARG A 117 -19.97 12.28 20.37
CA ARG A 117 -20.55 13.40 21.10
C ARG A 117 -21.65 12.77 21.97
N PRO A 118 -21.71 13.10 23.27
CA PRO A 118 -22.93 12.86 24.03
C PRO A 118 -24.11 13.61 23.40
#